data_AF-A0A452FFY6-F1
#
_entry.id   AF-A0A452FFY6-F1
#
_cell.length_a   1.000
_cell.length_b   1.000
_cell.length_c   1.000
_cell.angle_alpha   90.00
_cell.angle_beta   90.00
_cell.angle_gamma   90.00
#
_symmetry.space_group_name_H-M   'P 1'
#
loop_
_entity.id
_entity.type
_entity.pdbx_description
1 polymer ?
#
loop_
_entity_poly.entity_id
_entity_poly.type
_entity_poly.pdbx_seq_one_letter_code
_entity_poly.pdbx_strand_id
1 'polypeptide(L)'
;MDVSKLTSEATESLIKAVNTLYQQRGLLIPVPTLLLKFFSKIYQKEELRSYRIRYRSKVLSRWLAGLPLQLAHLGSRNPELSTQLIDIIHTAAARANKELLRSLQVTALRIYDPQEGAVVVLPAESQQLLVQLVYFLPSLPADVLSRLSRCCIMGRLSANLAAMLIGILHMRSSFSGWKSSVKEQNGSVQLNTSNADYFSFLFSTLTGFSKEELTWLQSLRGVPHVIQTPLSPVLLDLTDLDQFLHHWDVTETVCHNLLVVPVRSQSFDVLQTAVSKHLVGLTVIPDSTAGCVLGVI
;
A
#
# COMPACT_ATOMS: atom_id res chain seq x y z
N MET A 1 41.36 28.39 4.53
CA MET A 1 39.92 28.04 4.38
C MET A 1 39.81 27.00 3.28
N ASP A 2 39.22 25.83 3.58
CA ASP A 2 39.12 24.71 2.65
C ASP A 2 38.19 25.02 1.46
N VAL A 3 38.73 24.95 0.25
CA VAL A 3 37.98 25.14 -1.03
C VAL A 3 36.80 24.16 -1.16
N SER A 4 36.89 23.00 -0.52
CA SER A 4 35.82 22.00 -0.46
C SER A 4 34.59 22.44 0.35
N LYS A 5 34.76 23.29 1.37
CA LYS A 5 33.64 23.84 2.16
C LYS A 5 32.93 24.97 1.42
N LEU A 6 33.68 25.87 0.78
CA LEU A 6 33.09 26.96 -0.02
C LEU A 6 32.25 26.42 -1.18
N THR A 7 32.74 25.38 -1.85
CA THR A 7 32.02 24.74 -2.96
C THR A 7 30.76 24.00 -2.48
N SER A 8 30.77 23.39 -1.29
CA SER A 8 29.56 22.78 -0.71
C SER A 8 28.50 23.83 -0.33
N GLU A 9 28.91 24.96 0.25
CA GLU A 9 27.99 26.04 0.65
C GLU A 9 27.37 26.76 -0.54
N ALA A 10 28.15 27.01 -1.60
CA ALA A 10 27.64 27.57 -2.86
C ALA A 10 26.65 26.61 -3.54
N THR A 11 26.94 25.30 -3.52
CA THR A 11 26.03 24.28 -4.06
C THR A 11 24.72 24.23 -3.27
N GLU A 12 24.76 24.24 -1.94
CA GLU A 12 23.55 24.27 -1.11
C GLU A 12 22.70 25.52 -1.36
N SER A 13 23.36 26.68 -1.53
CA SER A 13 22.70 27.95 -1.84
C SER A 13 21.99 27.90 -3.20
N LEU A 14 22.62 27.29 -4.20
CA LEU A 14 22.00 27.08 -5.51
C LEU A 14 20.81 26.13 -5.43
N ILE A 15 20.95 24.98 -4.75
CA ILE A 15 19.85 24.02 -4.55
C ILE A 15 18.67 24.70 -3.84
N LYS A 16 18.94 25.55 -2.84
CA LYS A 16 17.91 26.33 -2.14
C LYS A 16 17.18 27.32 -3.06
N ALA A 17 17.92 28.03 -3.92
CA ALA A 17 17.32 28.96 -4.88
C ALA A 17 16.43 28.21 -5.89
N VAL A 18 16.91 27.08 -6.43
CA VAL A 18 16.14 26.24 -7.36
C VAL A 18 14.91 25.64 -6.67
N ASN A 19 15.00 25.25 -5.39
CA ASN A 19 13.84 24.74 -4.65
C ASN A 19 12.80 25.84 -4.41
N THR A 20 13.25 27.08 -4.21
CA THR A 20 12.35 28.23 -4.09
C THR A 20 11.59 28.46 -5.39
N LEU A 21 12.27 28.37 -6.54
CA LEU A 21 11.65 28.42 -7.86
C LEU A 21 10.64 27.28 -8.05
N TYR A 22 11.01 26.04 -7.72
CA TYR A 22 10.16 24.86 -7.86
C TYR A 22 8.84 24.95 -7.05
N GLN A 23 8.86 25.64 -5.91
CA GLN A 23 7.67 25.84 -5.08
C GLN A 23 6.75 26.98 -5.56
N GLN A 24 7.18 27.79 -6.54
CA GLN A 24 6.36 28.87 -7.07
C GLN A 24 5.13 28.32 -7.80
N ARG A 25 3.96 28.89 -7.50
CA ARG A 25 2.71 28.60 -8.20
C ARG A 25 2.69 29.35 -9.54
N GLY A 26 2.09 28.74 -10.56
CA GLY A 26 1.89 29.38 -11.87
C GLY A 26 3.09 29.29 -12.83
N LEU A 27 4.06 28.41 -12.56
CA LEU A 27 5.10 28.10 -13.53
C LEU A 27 4.49 27.48 -14.81
N LEU A 28 5.08 27.80 -15.97
CA LEU A 28 4.74 27.11 -17.21
C LEU A 28 4.95 25.60 -17.03
N ILE A 29 4.02 24.80 -17.52
CA ILE A 29 3.95 23.33 -17.36
C ILE A 29 5.29 22.58 -17.57
N PRO A 30 6.19 22.93 -18.52
CA PRO A 30 7.46 22.21 -18.66
C PRO A 30 8.47 22.50 -17.54
N VAL A 31 8.34 23.62 -16.84
CA VAL A 31 9.34 24.07 -15.85
C VAL A 31 9.35 23.16 -14.61
N PRO A 32 8.22 22.80 -13.97
CA PRO A 32 8.19 21.81 -12.89
C PRO A 32 8.85 20.48 -13.26
N THR A 33 8.60 19.97 -14.47
CA THR A 33 9.19 18.71 -14.97
C THR A 33 10.71 18.81 -15.11
N LEU A 34 11.22 19.92 -15.65
CA LEU A 34 12.66 20.16 -15.79
C LEU A 34 13.35 20.26 -14.43
N LEU A 35 12.74 20.97 -13.48
CA LEU A 35 13.24 21.12 -12.12
C LEU A 35 13.24 19.78 -11.38
N LEU A 36 12.19 18.97 -11.55
CA LEU A 36 12.12 17.63 -11.00
C LEU A 36 13.25 16.74 -11.52
N LYS A 37 13.48 16.74 -12.84
CA LYS A 37 14.59 16.01 -13.48
C LYS A 37 15.95 16.50 -12.99
N PHE A 38 16.10 17.81 -12.77
CA PHE A 38 17.30 18.40 -12.20
C PHE A 38 17.57 17.87 -10.78
N PHE A 39 16.58 17.94 -9.88
CA PHE A 39 16.72 17.42 -8.53
C PHE A 39 16.98 15.91 -8.50
N SER A 40 16.27 15.14 -9.33
CA SER A 40 16.49 13.70 -9.47
C SER A 40 17.92 13.38 -9.89
N LYS A 41 18.47 14.07 -10.89
CA LYS A 41 19.87 13.91 -11.32
C LYS A 41 20.88 14.29 -10.25
N ILE A 42 20.63 15.37 -9.48
CA ILE A 42 21.49 15.75 -8.36
C ILE A 42 21.47 14.65 -7.30
N TYR A 43 20.29 14.16 -6.94
CA TYR A 43 20.13 13.10 -5.94
C TYR A 43 20.85 11.80 -6.35
N GLN A 44 20.77 11.40 -7.62
CA GLN A 44 21.52 10.26 -8.13
C GLN A 44 23.05 10.48 -8.09
N LYS A 45 23.52 11.71 -8.36
CA LYS A 45 24.95 12.05 -8.35
C LYS A 45 25.55 12.19 -6.94
N GLU A 46 24.82 12.69 -5.96
CA GLU A 46 25.29 12.77 -4.56
C GLU A 46 25.67 11.38 -4.01
N GLU A 47 24.96 10.34 -4.44
CA GLU A 47 25.21 8.97 -3.99
C GLU A 47 26.46 8.35 -4.62
N LEU A 48 26.70 8.53 -5.92
CA LEU A 48 27.94 8.06 -6.57
C LEU A 48 29.21 8.61 -5.89
N ARG A 49 29.09 9.79 -5.26
CA ARG A 49 30.18 10.45 -4.50
C ARG A 49 30.24 10.03 -3.02
N SER A 50 29.23 9.33 -2.51
CA SER A 50 29.08 9.00 -1.09
C SER A 50 30.08 7.96 -0.57
N TYR A 51 30.85 7.29 -1.43
CA TYR A 51 32.01 6.49 -0.97
C TYR A 51 33.18 7.36 -0.47
N ARG A 52 33.22 8.66 -0.79
CA ARG A 52 34.33 9.55 -0.40
C ARG A 52 33.93 10.76 0.44
N ILE A 53 32.68 11.21 0.41
CA ILE A 53 32.27 12.46 1.08
C ILE A 53 30.90 12.30 1.77
N ARG A 54 30.87 12.55 3.08
CA ARG A 54 29.70 12.47 3.98
C ARG A 54 28.77 13.70 3.88
N TYR A 55 28.75 14.40 2.75
CA TYR A 55 27.93 15.58 2.55
C TYR A 55 26.60 15.17 1.89
N ARG A 56 25.48 15.46 2.56
CA ARG A 56 24.13 15.30 2.01
C ARG A 56 23.41 16.64 2.12
N SER A 57 22.84 17.12 1.02
CA SER A 57 22.08 18.36 1.01
C SER A 57 20.83 18.23 1.90
N LYS A 58 20.65 19.20 2.81
CA LYS A 58 19.45 19.25 3.67
C LYS A 58 18.24 19.69 2.86
N VAL A 59 18.44 20.58 1.89
CA VAL A 59 17.36 21.03 0.99
C VAL A 59 16.86 19.86 0.14
N LEU A 60 17.76 19.06 -0.41
CA LEU A 60 17.39 17.90 -1.24
C LEU A 60 16.66 16.82 -0.44
N SER A 61 17.10 16.56 0.79
CA SER A 61 16.43 15.61 1.69
C SER A 61 14.99 16.05 2.04
N ARG A 62 14.80 17.35 2.33
CA ARG A 62 13.48 17.94 2.57
C ARG A 62 12.60 17.94 1.32
N TRP A 63 13.18 18.23 0.15
CA TRP A 63 12.47 18.16 -1.13
C TRP A 63 11.96 16.73 -1.39
N LEU A 64 12.81 15.72 -1.20
CA LEU A 64 12.42 14.30 -1.29
C LEU A 64 11.28 13.97 -0.32
N ALA A 65 11.37 14.42 0.93
CA ALA A 65 10.32 14.21 1.91
C ALA A 65 8.98 14.85 1.52
N GLY A 66 8.96 15.85 0.64
CA GLY A 66 7.72 16.45 0.12
C GLY A 66 7.03 15.64 -0.98
N LEU A 67 7.74 14.73 -1.66
CA LEU A 67 7.23 14.06 -2.86
C LEU A 67 6.03 13.14 -2.61
N PRO A 68 5.96 12.32 -1.54
CA PRO A 68 4.79 11.48 -1.28
C PRO A 68 3.49 12.30 -1.16
N LEU A 69 3.56 13.45 -0.48
CA LEU A 69 2.43 14.35 -0.33
C LEU A 69 2.03 15.01 -1.65
N GLN A 70 3.00 15.39 -2.48
CA GLN A 70 2.72 15.91 -3.82
C GLN A 70 2.03 14.88 -4.70
N LEU A 71 2.50 13.63 -4.67
CA LEU A 71 1.90 12.52 -5.41
C LEU A 71 0.43 12.31 -5.00
N ALA A 72 0.14 12.31 -3.70
CA ALA A 72 -1.22 12.17 -3.19
C ALA A 72 -2.15 13.30 -3.64
N HIS A 73 -1.65 14.53 -3.86
CA HIS A 73 -2.46 15.65 -4.34
C HIS A 73 -2.55 15.75 -5.86
N LEU A 74 -1.56 15.23 -6.60
CA LEU A 74 -1.53 15.26 -8.06
C LEU A 74 -2.46 14.20 -8.64
N GLY A 75 -2.35 12.95 -8.19
CA GLY A 75 -3.17 11.84 -8.69
C GLY A 75 -3.23 11.82 -10.23
N SER A 76 -4.45 11.78 -10.78
CA SER A 76 -4.73 11.80 -12.22
C SER A 76 -4.64 13.17 -12.89
N ARG A 77 -4.43 14.27 -12.14
CA ARG A 77 -4.38 15.63 -12.73
C ARG A 77 -3.19 15.82 -13.67
N ASN A 78 -2.11 15.07 -13.46
CA ASN A 78 -0.95 15.05 -14.34
C ASN A 78 -0.24 13.68 -14.22
N PRO A 79 -0.68 12.66 -14.98
CA PRO A 79 -0.16 11.30 -14.84
C PRO A 79 1.34 11.22 -15.16
N GLU A 80 1.85 11.98 -16.13
CA GLU A 80 3.27 11.96 -16.50
C GLU A 80 4.18 12.48 -15.37
N LEU A 81 3.73 13.51 -14.64
CA LEU A 81 4.43 13.99 -13.44
C LEU A 81 4.29 13.01 -12.28
N SER A 82 3.11 12.43 -12.08
CA SER A 82 2.88 11.42 -11.04
C SER A 82 3.79 10.20 -11.23
N THR A 83 3.95 9.69 -12.45
CA THR A 83 4.88 8.58 -12.75
C THR A 83 6.32 8.95 -12.40
N GLN A 84 6.78 10.14 -12.82
CA GLN A 84 8.14 10.60 -12.50
C GLN A 84 8.37 10.77 -10.99
N LEU A 85 7.35 11.20 -10.25
CA LEU A 85 7.42 11.28 -8.79
C LEU A 85 7.55 9.88 -8.18
N ILE A 86 6.76 8.91 -8.65
CA ILE A 86 6.80 7.53 -8.17
C ILE A 86 8.19 6.92 -8.41
N ASP A 87 8.80 7.12 -9.58
CA ASP A 87 10.14 6.62 -9.88
C ASP A 87 11.21 7.16 -8.91
N ILE A 88 11.13 8.46 -8.58
CA ILE A 88 12.05 9.10 -7.65
C ILE A 88 11.81 8.59 -6.23
N ILE A 89 10.55 8.47 -5.80
CA ILE A 89 10.18 7.94 -4.49
C ILE A 89 10.66 6.50 -4.36
N HIS A 90 10.43 5.66 -5.36
CA HIS A 90 10.88 4.26 -5.37
C HIS A 90 12.40 4.15 -5.29
N THR A 91 13.12 4.94 -6.10
CA THR A 91 14.58 5.01 -6.05
C THR A 91 15.08 5.43 -4.66
N ALA A 92 14.47 6.45 -4.05
CA ALA A 92 14.86 6.93 -2.73
C ALA A 92 14.47 5.96 -1.59
N ALA A 93 13.35 5.24 -1.74
CA ALA A 93 12.89 4.23 -0.81
C ALA A 93 13.79 2.99 -0.82
N ALA A 94 14.20 2.52 -2.00
CA ALA A 94 15.18 1.44 -2.17
C ALA A 94 16.53 1.77 -1.52
N ARG A 95 16.87 3.06 -1.42
CA ARG A 95 18.07 3.58 -0.74
C ARG A 95 17.87 3.83 0.76
N ALA A 96 16.73 3.42 1.33
CA ALA A 96 16.36 3.60 2.73
C ALA A 96 16.47 5.05 3.23
N ASN A 97 16.08 6.04 2.40
CA ASN A 97 16.06 7.43 2.82
C ASN A 97 15.05 7.67 3.96
N LYS A 98 15.55 7.92 5.17
CA LYS A 98 14.74 8.01 6.39
C LYS A 98 13.65 9.10 6.34
N GLU A 99 13.95 10.29 5.84
CA GLU A 99 12.99 11.40 5.81
C GLU A 99 11.87 11.12 4.81
N LEU A 100 12.23 10.57 3.64
CA LEU A 100 11.26 10.14 2.63
C LEU A 100 10.38 9.00 3.14
N LEU A 101 10.95 7.96 3.74
CA LEU A 101 10.17 6.83 4.28
C LEU A 101 9.20 7.26 5.38
N ARG A 102 9.60 8.19 6.24
CA ARG A 102 8.71 8.78 7.26
C ARG A 102 7.55 9.54 6.62
N SER A 103 7.83 10.33 5.59
CA SER A 103 6.78 11.06 4.86
C SER A 103 5.84 10.11 4.11
N LEU A 104 6.40 9.05 3.50
CA LEU A 104 5.64 8.00 2.84
C LEU A 104 4.69 7.30 3.82
N GLN A 105 5.16 6.98 5.04
CA GLN A 105 4.32 6.40 6.10
C GLN A 105 3.13 7.30 6.44
N VAL A 106 3.36 8.60 6.64
CA VAL A 106 2.31 9.57 7.00
C VAL A 106 1.29 9.73 5.86
N THR A 107 1.74 9.62 4.61
CA THR A 107 0.90 9.83 3.43
C THR A 107 0.24 8.54 2.93
N ALA A 108 0.62 7.37 3.46
CA ALA A 108 0.21 6.07 2.93
C ALA A 108 -1.30 5.91 2.81
N LEU A 109 -2.07 6.33 3.82
CA LEU A 109 -3.53 6.24 3.79
C LEU A 109 -4.15 6.98 2.59
N ARG A 110 -3.60 8.15 2.21
CA ARG A 110 -4.09 8.92 1.06
C ARG A 110 -3.68 8.30 -0.27
N ILE A 111 -2.46 7.76 -0.34
CA ILE A 111 -1.94 7.14 -1.57
C ILE A 111 -2.74 5.87 -1.90
N TYR A 112 -3.06 5.06 -0.88
CA TYR A 112 -3.77 3.79 -1.03
C TYR A 112 -5.26 3.90 -0.74
N ASP A 113 -5.87 5.08 -0.82
CA ASP A 113 -7.32 5.21 -0.68
C ASP A 113 -8.04 4.45 -1.82
N PRO A 114 -9.00 3.54 -1.53
CA PRO A 114 -9.66 2.71 -2.53
C PRO A 114 -10.64 3.46 -3.45
N GLN A 115 -10.95 4.72 -3.16
CA GLN A 115 -11.84 5.55 -3.99
C GLN A 115 -11.08 6.58 -4.80
N GLU A 116 -10.15 7.31 -4.17
CA GLU A 116 -9.48 8.47 -4.78
C GLU A 116 -7.96 8.42 -4.72
N GLY A 117 -7.39 7.36 -4.16
CA GLY A 117 -5.94 7.26 -3.95
C GLY A 117 -5.17 7.21 -5.27
N ALA A 118 -3.91 7.64 -5.22
CA ALA A 118 -2.98 7.57 -6.36
C ALA A 118 -2.90 6.14 -6.93
N VAL A 119 -3.03 5.11 -6.09
CA VAL A 119 -3.04 3.71 -6.52
C VAL A 119 -4.24 3.34 -7.39
N VAL A 120 -5.35 4.07 -7.30
CA VAL A 120 -6.58 3.77 -8.03
C VAL A 120 -6.70 4.61 -9.29
N VAL A 121 -6.24 5.86 -9.24
CA VAL A 121 -6.44 6.84 -10.33
C VAL A 121 -5.33 6.83 -11.39
N LEU A 122 -4.22 6.14 -11.14
CA LEU A 122 -3.08 6.07 -12.07
C LEU A 122 -3.08 4.78 -12.91
N PRO A 123 -2.41 4.77 -14.08
CA PRO A 123 -2.32 3.60 -14.95
C PRO A 123 -1.59 2.41 -14.30
N ALA A 124 -1.82 1.20 -14.83
CA ALA A 124 -1.33 -0.07 -14.29
C ALA A 124 0.18 -0.10 -13.98
N GLU A 125 1.01 0.51 -14.83
CA GLU A 125 2.47 0.58 -14.61
C GLU A 125 2.82 1.38 -13.33
N SER A 126 2.10 2.48 -13.10
CA SER A 126 2.25 3.29 -11.88
C SER A 126 1.68 2.56 -10.66
N GLN A 127 0.57 1.84 -10.83
CA GLN A 127 0.00 1.01 -9.76
C GLN A 127 0.98 -0.06 -9.30
N GLN A 128 1.70 -0.70 -10.24
CA GLN A 128 2.72 -1.69 -9.91
C GLN A 128 3.82 -1.13 -9.01
N LEU A 129 4.37 0.04 -9.37
CA LEU A 129 5.39 0.71 -8.56
C LEU A 129 4.85 1.14 -7.19
N LEU A 130 3.59 1.58 -7.12
CA LEU A 130 2.92 1.89 -5.86
C LEU A 130 2.74 0.65 -4.98
N VAL A 131 2.34 -0.49 -5.56
CA VAL A 131 2.27 -1.77 -4.82
C VAL A 131 3.65 -2.17 -4.31
N GLN A 132 4.71 -2.02 -5.12
CA GLN A 132 6.08 -2.28 -4.69
C GLN A 132 6.54 -1.35 -3.56
N LEU A 133 6.08 -0.10 -3.52
CA LEU A 133 6.40 0.84 -2.43
C LEU A 133 5.92 0.37 -1.06
N VAL A 134 4.88 -0.48 -0.99
CA VAL A 134 4.41 -1.10 0.26
C VAL A 134 5.53 -1.90 0.94
N TYR A 135 6.46 -2.48 0.17
CA TYR A 135 7.61 -3.19 0.71
C TYR A 135 8.50 -2.27 1.58
N PHE A 136 8.66 -1.01 1.18
CA PHE A 136 9.55 -0.07 1.85
C PHE A 136 8.92 0.70 3.01
N LEU A 137 7.60 0.64 3.20
CA LEU A 137 6.92 1.35 4.29
C LEU A 137 7.52 0.99 5.66
N PRO A 138 7.88 1.95 6.53
CA PRO A 138 8.39 1.64 7.86
C PRO A 138 7.52 0.67 8.66
N SER A 139 6.20 0.86 8.63
CA SER A 139 5.24 -0.04 9.29
C SER A 139 3.97 -0.22 8.45
N LEU A 140 3.24 -1.30 8.71
CA LEU A 140 2.00 -1.63 8.03
C LEU A 140 0.86 -1.67 9.06
N PRO A 141 0.32 -0.50 9.44
CA PRO A 141 -0.79 -0.42 10.39
C PRO A 141 -2.07 -1.00 9.78
N ALA A 142 -2.98 -1.47 10.63
CA ALA A 142 -4.26 -2.07 10.25
C ALA A 142 -5.08 -1.20 9.27
N ASP A 143 -5.09 0.13 9.45
CA ASP A 143 -5.83 1.05 8.56
C ASP A 143 -5.32 1.04 7.13
N VAL A 144 -3.99 0.93 6.93
CA VAL A 144 -3.39 0.83 5.59
C VAL A 144 -3.73 -0.52 4.98
N LEU A 145 -3.66 -1.60 5.75
CA LEU A 145 -4.01 -2.94 5.29
C LEU A 145 -5.49 -3.04 4.90
N SER A 146 -6.39 -2.45 5.69
CA SER A 146 -7.82 -2.39 5.36
C SER A 146 -8.09 -1.66 4.03
N ARG A 147 -7.39 -0.54 3.78
CA ARG A 147 -7.50 0.16 2.49
C ARG A 147 -6.97 -0.68 1.33
N LEU A 148 -5.82 -1.32 1.53
CA LEU A 148 -5.20 -2.21 0.55
C LEU A 148 -6.08 -3.42 0.23
N SER A 149 -6.72 -4.05 1.23
CA SER A 149 -7.65 -5.16 0.99
C SER A 149 -8.86 -4.68 0.21
N ARG A 150 -9.40 -3.50 0.52
CA ARG A 150 -10.49 -2.89 -0.27
C ARG A 150 -10.06 -2.63 -1.72
N CYS A 151 -8.83 -2.19 -1.98
CA CYS A 151 -8.33 -2.04 -3.35
C CYS A 151 -8.31 -3.37 -4.13
N CYS A 152 -7.97 -4.49 -3.46
CA CYS A 152 -8.03 -5.83 -4.07
C CYS A 152 -9.48 -6.26 -4.34
N ILE A 153 -10.36 -6.14 -3.35
CA ILE A 153 -11.76 -6.61 -3.43
C ILE A 153 -12.56 -5.83 -4.47
N MET A 154 -12.40 -4.51 -4.50
CA MET A 154 -13.15 -3.63 -5.41
C MET A 154 -12.62 -3.62 -6.86
N GLY A 155 -11.69 -4.52 -7.21
CA GLY A 155 -11.09 -4.55 -8.56
C GLY A 155 -10.27 -3.31 -8.92
N ARG A 156 -9.85 -2.49 -7.93
CA ARG A 156 -9.01 -1.32 -8.19
C ARG A 156 -7.58 -1.70 -8.52
N LEU A 157 -7.12 -2.81 -7.96
CA LEU A 157 -5.92 -3.52 -8.36
C LEU A 157 -6.33 -4.74 -9.17
N SER A 158 -5.64 -5.01 -10.28
CA SER A 158 -5.80 -6.27 -11.00
C SER A 158 -5.42 -7.46 -10.12
N ALA A 159 -5.90 -8.66 -10.45
CA ALA A 159 -5.55 -9.89 -9.74
C ALA A 159 -4.03 -10.09 -9.60
N ASN A 160 -3.26 -9.80 -10.67
CA ASN A 160 -1.80 -9.86 -10.65
C ASN A 160 -1.15 -8.88 -9.65
N LEU A 161 -1.69 -7.66 -9.54
CA LEU A 161 -1.19 -6.66 -8.58
C LEU A 161 -1.60 -7.01 -7.15
N ALA A 162 -2.80 -7.54 -6.96
CA ALA A 162 -3.25 -8.07 -5.67
C ALA A 162 -2.35 -9.24 -5.23
N ALA A 163 -1.99 -10.15 -6.14
CA ALA A 163 -1.09 -11.25 -5.86
C ALA A 163 0.32 -10.76 -5.46
N MET A 164 0.87 -9.78 -6.17
CA MET A 164 2.13 -9.13 -5.81
C MET A 164 2.07 -8.51 -4.42
N LEU A 165 0.98 -7.79 -4.12
CA LEU A 165 0.76 -7.17 -2.82
C LEU A 165 0.70 -8.21 -1.70
N ILE A 166 -0.08 -9.28 -1.87
CA ILE A 166 -0.18 -10.38 -0.90
C ILE A 166 1.21 -10.98 -0.66
N GLY A 167 1.99 -11.22 -1.73
CA GLY A 167 3.37 -11.69 -1.63
C GLY A 167 4.28 -10.75 -0.84
N ILE A 168 4.20 -9.43 -1.08
CA ILE A 168 4.92 -8.42 -0.29
C ILE A 168 4.54 -8.49 1.18
N LEU A 169 3.23 -8.58 1.48
CA LEU A 169 2.73 -8.67 2.85
C LEU A 169 3.20 -9.95 3.55
N HIS A 170 3.19 -11.08 2.86
CA HIS A 170 3.72 -12.34 3.36
C HIS A 170 5.21 -12.21 3.67
N MET A 171 6.00 -11.66 2.74
CA MET A 171 7.44 -11.41 2.92
C MET A 171 7.75 -10.46 4.08
N ARG A 172 6.80 -9.59 4.46
CA ARG A 172 6.92 -8.66 5.60
C ARG A 172 6.29 -9.17 6.90
N SER A 173 5.65 -10.34 6.87
CA SER A 173 5.07 -10.98 8.05
C SER A 173 6.15 -11.65 8.90
N SER A 174 5.79 -12.10 10.11
CA SER A 174 6.72 -12.90 10.91
C SER A 174 6.98 -14.29 10.32
N PHE A 175 6.15 -14.76 9.37
CA PHE A 175 6.21 -16.11 8.82
C PHE A 175 7.32 -16.29 7.79
N SER A 176 7.76 -15.21 7.13
CA SER A 176 8.88 -15.20 6.17
C SER A 176 10.26 -15.00 6.84
N GLY A 177 10.30 -14.86 8.17
CA GLY A 177 11.53 -14.55 8.90
C GLY A 177 12.01 -13.11 8.71
N TRP A 178 11.13 -12.16 8.38
CA TRP A 178 11.46 -10.76 8.21
C TRP A 178 12.12 -10.15 9.46
N LYS A 179 13.37 -9.72 9.31
CA LYS A 179 14.14 -8.97 10.32
C LYS A 179 14.41 -7.57 9.75
N SER A 180 13.67 -6.55 10.18
CA SER A 180 13.90 -5.20 9.66
C SER A 180 15.34 -4.74 9.98
N SER A 181 16.14 -4.43 8.95
CA SER A 181 17.52 -3.92 9.07
C SER A 181 17.61 -2.50 9.66
N VAL A 182 16.47 -1.82 9.85
CA VAL A 182 16.41 -0.50 10.46
C VAL A 182 16.67 -0.63 11.96
N LYS A 183 17.95 -0.49 12.36
CA LYS A 183 18.36 -0.39 13.77
C LYS A 183 17.49 0.63 14.49
N GLU A 184 16.76 0.12 15.48
CA GLU A 184 15.92 0.81 16.44
C GLU A 184 16.71 1.94 17.10
N GLN A 185 16.20 3.18 17.04
CA GLN A 185 16.75 4.27 17.86
C GLN A 185 15.90 4.57 19.09
N ASN A 186 14.75 3.91 19.30
CA ASN A 186 13.77 4.42 20.26
C ASN A 186 12.82 3.34 20.83
N GLY A 187 13.31 2.16 21.22
CA GLY A 187 12.71 1.24 22.22
C GLY A 187 11.19 0.93 22.20
N SER A 188 10.44 1.26 21.15
CA SER A 188 8.98 1.09 21.13
C SER A 188 8.41 1.01 19.70
N VAL A 189 7.65 -0.07 19.51
CA VAL A 189 6.61 -0.37 18.49
C VAL A 189 7.04 -0.87 17.10
N GLN A 190 6.94 -2.20 16.95
CA GLN A 190 6.50 -2.99 15.78
C GLN A 190 6.73 -2.37 14.37
N LEU A 191 7.88 -2.67 13.76
CA LEU A 191 8.14 -2.48 12.32
C LEU A 191 7.46 -3.55 11.44
N ASN A 192 7.01 -4.64 12.04
CA ASN A 192 6.43 -5.77 11.34
C ASN A 192 4.90 -5.71 11.43
N THR A 193 4.24 -6.13 10.35
CA THR A 193 2.80 -6.40 10.37
C THR A 193 2.51 -7.41 11.48
N SER A 194 1.56 -7.10 12.37
CA SER A 194 1.16 -8.07 13.38
C SER A 194 0.48 -9.27 12.70
N ASN A 195 0.60 -10.46 13.30
CA ASN A 195 -0.05 -11.64 12.74
C ASN A 195 -1.58 -11.48 12.67
N ALA A 196 -2.16 -10.78 13.66
CA ALA A 196 -3.57 -10.45 13.67
C ALA A 196 -3.96 -9.57 12.47
N ASP A 197 -3.18 -8.53 12.18
CA ASP A 197 -3.46 -7.62 11.06
C ASP A 197 -3.25 -8.31 9.70
N TYR A 198 -2.23 -9.17 9.59
CA TYR A 198 -1.99 -9.98 8.39
C TYR A 198 -3.15 -10.95 8.12
N PHE A 199 -3.59 -11.72 9.12
CA PHE A 199 -4.73 -12.61 8.96
C PHE A 199 -6.04 -11.84 8.75
N SER A 200 -6.21 -10.68 9.38
CA SER A 200 -7.37 -9.81 9.14
C SER A 200 -7.40 -9.31 7.69
N PHE A 201 -6.25 -8.95 7.12
CA PHE A 201 -6.13 -8.59 5.71
C PHE A 201 -6.50 -9.76 4.80
N LEU A 202 -5.92 -10.95 5.03
CA LEU A 202 -6.22 -12.15 4.22
C LEU A 202 -7.70 -12.52 4.31
N PHE A 203 -8.29 -12.50 5.51
CA PHE A 203 -9.69 -12.82 5.72
C PHE A 203 -10.62 -11.81 5.03
N SER A 204 -10.33 -10.52 5.15
CA SER A 204 -11.14 -9.48 4.47
C SER A 204 -11.07 -9.65 2.96
N THR A 205 -9.87 -9.94 2.44
CA THR A 205 -9.63 -10.16 1.00
C THR A 205 -10.30 -11.43 0.49
N LEU A 206 -10.28 -12.52 1.27
CA LEU A 206 -10.93 -13.79 0.95
C LEU A 206 -12.47 -13.70 0.94
N THR A 207 -13.02 -12.95 1.90
CA THR A 207 -14.47 -12.85 2.07
C THR A 207 -15.10 -11.76 1.23
N GLY A 208 -14.29 -10.87 0.64
CA GLY A 208 -14.79 -9.70 -0.09
C GLY A 208 -15.42 -8.63 0.82
N PHE A 209 -15.20 -8.70 2.14
CA PHE A 209 -15.78 -7.74 3.07
C PHE A 209 -14.74 -7.06 3.95
N SER A 210 -14.95 -5.77 4.19
CA SER A 210 -14.33 -5.08 5.31
C SER A 210 -15.00 -5.43 6.64
N LYS A 211 -14.29 -5.16 7.74
CA LYS A 211 -14.83 -5.34 9.10
C LYS A 211 -16.10 -4.53 9.30
N GLU A 212 -16.13 -3.30 8.79
CA GLU A 212 -17.25 -2.37 8.91
C GLU A 212 -18.48 -2.90 8.18
N GLU A 213 -18.31 -3.40 6.95
CA GLU A 213 -19.37 -4.02 6.15
C GLU A 213 -19.94 -5.27 6.85
N LEU A 214 -19.07 -6.14 7.39
CA LEU A 214 -19.52 -7.32 8.14
C LEU A 214 -20.31 -6.91 9.40
N THR A 215 -19.80 -5.97 10.18
CA THR A 215 -20.53 -5.50 11.38
C THR A 215 -21.86 -4.84 11.01
N TRP A 216 -21.91 -4.10 9.90
CA TRP A 216 -23.15 -3.51 9.42
C TRP A 216 -24.15 -4.59 9.02
N LEU A 217 -23.75 -5.57 8.20
CA LEU A 217 -24.60 -6.69 7.80
C LEU A 217 -25.07 -7.53 9.00
N GLN A 218 -24.20 -7.79 9.97
CA GLN A 218 -24.55 -8.49 11.21
C GLN A 218 -25.48 -7.68 12.12
N SER A 219 -25.46 -6.34 12.02
CA SER A 219 -26.36 -5.46 12.77
C SER A 219 -27.77 -5.39 12.17
N LEU A 220 -27.95 -5.78 10.91
CA LEU A 220 -29.24 -5.86 10.22
C LEU A 220 -30.15 -7.02 10.71
N ARG A 221 -29.96 -7.49 11.95
CA ARG A 221 -30.84 -8.49 12.56
C ARG A 221 -32.28 -7.96 12.56
N GLY A 222 -33.17 -8.70 11.88
CA GLY A 222 -34.62 -8.49 11.97
C GLY A 222 -35.24 -7.63 10.87
N VAL A 223 -34.67 -7.54 9.68
CA VAL A 223 -35.41 -6.99 8.52
C VAL A 223 -36.58 -7.92 8.19
N PRO A 224 -37.85 -7.45 8.24
CA PRO A 224 -39.05 -8.31 8.23
C PRO A 224 -39.39 -8.93 6.86
N HIS A 225 -38.49 -8.87 5.87
CA HIS A 225 -38.74 -9.31 4.49
C HIS A 225 -37.70 -10.31 3.96
N VAL A 226 -36.81 -10.84 4.80
CA VAL A 226 -35.87 -11.90 4.40
C VAL A 226 -36.54 -13.26 4.61
N ILE A 227 -37.07 -13.83 3.52
CA ILE A 227 -37.68 -15.16 3.52
C ILE A 227 -36.56 -16.21 3.66
N GLN A 228 -36.57 -16.95 4.76
CA GLN A 228 -35.76 -18.16 4.91
C GLN A 228 -36.29 -19.21 3.92
N THR A 229 -35.43 -19.70 3.02
CA THR A 229 -35.79 -20.86 2.21
C THR A 229 -35.78 -22.11 3.09
N PRO A 230 -36.63 -23.12 2.83
CA PRO A 230 -36.67 -24.36 3.63
C PRO A 230 -35.40 -25.23 3.49
N LEU A 231 -34.46 -24.86 2.61
CA LEU A 231 -33.24 -25.62 2.31
C LEU A 231 -31.98 -24.98 2.90
N SER A 232 -31.96 -23.66 3.11
CA SER A 232 -30.85 -22.94 3.74
C SER A 232 -31.29 -21.59 4.29
N PRO A 233 -30.82 -21.19 5.50
CA PRO A 233 -31.05 -19.85 6.06
C PRO A 233 -30.24 -18.75 5.35
N VAL A 234 -29.34 -19.11 4.44
CA VAL A 234 -28.45 -18.20 3.71
C VAL A 234 -28.92 -18.04 2.26
N LEU A 235 -29.13 -16.80 1.84
CA LEU A 235 -29.42 -16.40 0.47
C LEU A 235 -28.11 -15.99 -0.23
N LEU A 236 -28.00 -16.31 -1.52
CA LEU A 236 -26.88 -15.85 -2.35
C LEU A 236 -27.27 -14.60 -3.14
N ASP A 237 -26.46 -13.56 -3.04
CA ASP A 237 -26.53 -12.38 -3.91
C ASP A 237 -25.61 -12.60 -5.11
N LEU A 238 -26.16 -12.53 -6.33
CA LEU A 238 -25.40 -12.84 -7.54
C LEU A 238 -24.50 -11.66 -7.90
N THR A 239 -23.20 -11.89 -7.91
CA THR A 239 -22.22 -10.91 -8.37
C THR A 239 -22.10 -10.92 -9.89
N ASP A 240 -21.70 -9.78 -10.45
CA ASP A 240 -21.36 -9.71 -11.86
C ASP A 240 -20.23 -10.69 -12.20
N LEU A 241 -20.25 -11.28 -13.40
CA LEU A 241 -19.28 -12.30 -13.80
C LEU A 241 -17.83 -11.80 -13.71
N ASP A 242 -17.56 -10.56 -14.12
CA ASP A 242 -16.20 -10.01 -14.08
C ASP A 242 -15.74 -9.81 -12.63
N GLN A 243 -16.66 -9.37 -11.76
CA GLN A 243 -16.39 -9.23 -10.33
C GLN A 243 -16.16 -10.60 -9.67
N PHE A 244 -16.95 -11.61 -10.03
CA PHE A 244 -16.80 -12.97 -9.54
C PHE A 244 -15.44 -13.54 -9.92
N LEU A 245 -15.07 -13.46 -11.20
CA LEU A 245 -13.80 -13.98 -11.72
C LEU A 245 -12.61 -13.26 -11.09
N HIS A 246 -12.66 -11.94 -10.97
CA HIS A 246 -11.61 -11.17 -10.30
C HIS A 246 -11.46 -11.57 -8.83
N HIS A 247 -12.55 -11.69 -8.09
CA HIS A 247 -12.51 -12.11 -6.68
C HIS A 247 -11.98 -13.54 -6.54
N TRP A 248 -12.35 -14.44 -7.45
CA TRP A 248 -11.86 -15.82 -7.50
C TRP A 248 -10.33 -15.88 -7.68
N ASP A 249 -9.77 -15.14 -8.65
CA ASP A 249 -8.32 -15.10 -8.91
C ASP A 249 -7.53 -14.56 -7.70
N VAL A 250 -8.07 -13.52 -7.05
CA VAL A 250 -7.47 -12.96 -5.83
C VAL A 250 -7.51 -13.98 -4.69
N THR A 251 -8.63 -14.69 -4.54
CA THR A 251 -8.81 -15.72 -3.52
C THR A 251 -7.81 -16.85 -3.68
N GLU A 252 -7.58 -17.37 -4.89
CA GLU A 252 -6.59 -18.42 -5.12
C GLU A 252 -5.22 -18.04 -4.54
N THR A 253 -4.82 -16.78 -4.69
CA THR A 253 -3.56 -16.28 -4.13
C THR A 253 -3.59 -16.20 -2.60
N VAL A 254 -4.71 -15.79 -2.00
CA VAL A 254 -4.89 -15.79 -0.54
C VAL A 254 -4.75 -17.21 0.01
N CYS A 255 -5.39 -18.18 -0.63
CA CYS A 255 -5.36 -19.59 -0.24
C CYS A 255 -3.94 -20.16 -0.29
N HIS A 256 -3.23 -19.88 -1.40
CA HIS A 256 -1.82 -20.26 -1.51
C HIS A 256 -1.00 -19.71 -0.33
N ASN A 257 -1.18 -18.43 0.02
CA ASN A 257 -0.43 -17.82 1.12
C ASN A 257 -0.81 -18.38 2.50
N LEU A 258 -2.07 -18.78 2.71
CA LEU A 258 -2.49 -19.49 3.94
C LEU A 258 -1.83 -20.87 4.06
N LEU A 259 -1.61 -21.56 2.94
CA LEU A 259 -0.95 -22.88 2.90
C LEU A 259 0.55 -22.81 3.18
N VAL A 260 1.24 -21.72 2.81
CA VAL A 260 2.68 -21.55 3.05
C VAL A 260 3.00 -21.10 4.49
N VAL A 261 1.99 -20.73 5.30
CA VAL A 261 2.20 -20.44 6.73
C VAL A 261 2.75 -21.70 7.43
N PRO A 262 3.89 -21.61 8.15
CA PRO A 262 4.56 -22.79 8.73
C PRO A 262 3.69 -23.64 9.66
N VAL A 263 2.73 -23.01 10.37
CA VAL A 263 1.81 -23.70 11.29
C VAL A 263 0.41 -23.78 10.68
N ARG A 264 0.28 -24.61 9.65
CA ARG A 264 -0.95 -24.73 8.84
C ARG A 264 -2.22 -25.02 9.66
N SER A 265 -2.16 -25.90 10.66
CA SER A 265 -3.34 -26.18 11.49
C SER A 265 -3.83 -24.93 12.21
N GLN A 266 -2.93 -24.12 12.76
CA GLN A 266 -3.28 -22.88 13.46
C GLN A 266 -3.83 -21.81 12.50
N SER A 267 -3.34 -21.72 11.25
CA SER A 267 -3.90 -20.77 10.28
C SER A 267 -5.33 -21.16 9.89
N PHE A 268 -5.61 -22.46 9.71
CA PHE A 268 -6.97 -22.94 9.48
C PHE A 268 -7.88 -22.76 10.70
N ASP A 269 -7.40 -23.01 11.92
CA ASP A 269 -8.17 -22.77 13.15
C ASP A 269 -8.55 -21.28 13.29
N VAL A 270 -7.62 -20.37 13.01
CA VAL A 270 -7.87 -18.92 13.00
C VAL A 270 -8.90 -18.55 11.93
N LEU A 271 -8.79 -19.12 10.72
CA LEU A 271 -9.73 -18.87 9.64
C LEU A 271 -11.13 -19.40 9.97
N GLN A 272 -11.23 -20.64 10.45
CA GLN A 272 -12.48 -21.26 10.87
C GLN A 272 -13.15 -20.45 11.98
N THR A 273 -12.36 -19.96 12.94
CA THR A 273 -12.86 -19.08 14.00
C THR A 273 -13.38 -17.76 13.43
N ALA A 274 -12.68 -17.17 12.46
CA ALA A 274 -13.11 -15.94 11.79
C ALA A 274 -14.40 -16.15 10.99
N VAL A 275 -14.50 -17.23 10.20
CA VAL A 275 -15.72 -17.63 9.48
C VAL A 275 -16.89 -17.81 10.45
N SER A 276 -16.68 -18.58 11.52
CA SER A 276 -17.70 -18.86 12.53
C SER A 276 -18.21 -17.58 13.21
N LYS A 277 -17.31 -16.65 13.49
CA LYS A 277 -17.62 -15.39 14.15
C LYS A 277 -18.28 -14.37 13.23
N HIS A 278 -17.85 -14.32 11.97
CA HIS A 278 -18.18 -13.23 11.06
C HIS A 278 -19.24 -13.57 10.01
N LEU A 279 -19.30 -14.83 9.55
CA LEU A 279 -20.19 -15.22 8.44
C LEU A 279 -21.45 -15.97 8.90
N VAL A 280 -21.42 -16.70 10.02
CA VAL A 280 -22.57 -17.52 10.49
C VAL A 280 -23.84 -16.69 10.75
N GLY A 281 -23.70 -15.40 11.08
CA GLY A 281 -24.82 -14.50 11.33
C GLY A 281 -25.38 -13.80 10.08
N LEU A 282 -24.82 -14.05 8.90
CA LEU A 282 -25.24 -13.40 7.66
C LEU A 282 -26.39 -14.18 7.01
N THR A 283 -27.46 -13.46 6.66
CA THR A 283 -28.62 -14.03 5.95
C THR A 283 -28.48 -13.94 4.43
N VAL A 284 -27.63 -13.04 3.94
CA VAL A 284 -27.33 -12.86 2.53
C VAL A 284 -25.81 -12.77 2.38
N ILE A 285 -25.23 -13.55 1.47
CA ILE A 285 -23.82 -13.49 1.12
C ILE A 285 -23.66 -13.42 -0.41
N PRO A 286 -22.70 -12.66 -0.95
CA PRO A 286 -22.35 -12.73 -2.36
C PRO A 286 -21.97 -14.15 -2.76
N ASP A 287 -22.40 -14.58 -3.94
CA ASP A 287 -22.04 -15.87 -4.52
C ASP A 287 -20.51 -16.01 -4.73
N SER A 288 -19.81 -14.92 -5.04
CA SER A 288 -18.34 -14.90 -5.10
C SER A 288 -17.70 -15.17 -3.74
N THR A 289 -18.22 -14.58 -2.66
CA THR A 289 -17.78 -14.89 -1.28
C THR A 289 -18.07 -16.35 -0.93
N ALA A 290 -19.27 -16.84 -1.24
CA ALA A 290 -19.65 -18.23 -0.98
C ALA A 290 -18.74 -19.21 -1.72
N GLY A 291 -18.51 -18.97 -3.02
CA GLY A 291 -17.60 -19.76 -3.84
C GLY A 291 -16.17 -19.74 -3.30
N CYS A 292 -15.67 -18.56 -2.92
CA CYS A 292 -14.33 -18.40 -2.37
C CYS A 292 -14.15 -19.10 -1.02
N VAL A 293 -15.12 -19.03 -0.11
CA VAL A 293 -15.02 -19.68 1.21
C VAL A 293 -15.22 -21.19 1.10
N LEU A 294 -16.15 -21.66 0.28
CA LEU A 294 -16.43 -23.09 0.08
C LEU A 294 -15.35 -23.78 -0.77
N GLY A 295 -14.71 -23.07 -1.69
CA GLY A 295 -13.57 -23.61 -2.46
C GLY A 295 -12.29 -23.78 -1.63
N VAL A 296 -12.26 -23.23 -0.40
CA VAL A 296 -11.12 -23.26 0.51
C VAL A 296 -11.22 -24.34 1.58
N ILE A 297 -12.46 -24.75 1.90
CA ILE A 297 -12.77 -25.83 2.87
C ILE A 297 -12.82 -27.15 2.12
#